data_AF-X0VIW3-F1
#
_entry.id   AF-X0VIW3-F1
#
_cell.length_a   1.000
_cell.length_b   1.000
_cell.length_c   1.000
_cell.angle_alpha   90.00
_cell.angle_beta   90.00
_cell.angle_gamma   90.00
#
_symmetry.space_group_name_H-M   'P 1'
#
loop_
_entity.id
_entity.type
_entity.pdbx_description
1 polymer ?
#
loop_
_entity_poly.entity_id
_entity_poly.type
_entity_poly.pdbx_seq_one_letter_code
_entity_poly.pdbx_strand_id
1 'polypeptide(L)'
;CLLTLAMIAHPEWGYRPSRFEVASAFIQALAGLDLVRARLLTDIVYRQKDGQPTLMPFEQINSDVQVRITYRVGEYYERLRSWIEDHRQTTPTEFDHFLGRLFGELLSQPGYGLHNDFQAGQITANLIESVQKFRWVTDHSLGEAGIPLGKEYLRMVQEGVIAAQYIRAWEDDPADSVLITPAYTYLMRNRPVDYQFWMDIGSRGWFERVYQPLTHPYVLNRHWPRGEVWTDEDENRAGLTSLQNLLLGLINRCR
;
A
#
# COMPACT_ATOMS: atom_id res chain seq x y z
N CYS A 1 5.03 4.44 2.84
CA CYS A 1 5.83 4.80 4.02
C CYS A 1 5.28 4.23 5.33
N LEU A 2 4.09 4.66 5.79
CA LEU A 2 3.62 4.38 7.15
C LEU A 2 3.53 2.89 7.51
N LEU A 3 2.97 2.06 6.63
CA LEU A 3 2.88 0.60 6.86
C LEU A 3 4.26 -0.04 7.03
N THR A 4 5.25 0.40 6.26
CA THR A 4 6.63 -0.07 6.38
C THR A 4 7.24 0.30 7.73
N LEU A 5 7.05 1.55 8.17
CA LEU A 5 7.50 2.00 9.49
C LEU A 5 6.77 1.27 10.63
N ALA A 6 5.49 0.96 10.45
CA ALA A 6 4.72 0.15 11.40
C ALA A 6 5.28 -1.27 11.52
N MET A 7 5.61 -1.93 10.41
CA MET A 7 6.26 -3.25 10.42
C MET A 7 7.61 -3.24 11.16
N ILE A 8 8.35 -2.13 11.07
CA ILE A 8 9.59 -1.98 11.86
C ILE A 8 9.23 -1.74 13.33
N ALA A 9 8.30 -0.85 13.65
CA ALA A 9 7.94 -0.53 15.03
C ALA A 9 7.34 -1.72 15.80
N HIS A 10 6.69 -2.64 15.10
CA HIS A 10 5.98 -3.80 15.66
C HIS A 10 6.58 -5.15 15.18
N PRO A 11 7.79 -5.53 15.65
CA PRO A 11 8.44 -6.78 15.24
C PRO A 11 7.63 -8.03 15.60
N GLU A 12 6.75 -7.96 16.61
CA GLU A 12 5.86 -9.03 17.05
C GLU A 12 4.82 -9.44 16.00
N TRP A 13 4.55 -8.59 15.00
CA TRP A 13 3.65 -8.96 13.89
C TRP A 13 4.29 -9.99 12.95
N GLY A 14 5.61 -10.14 12.99
CA GLY A 14 6.36 -11.10 12.18
C GLY A 14 6.61 -10.68 10.73
N TYR A 15 6.20 -9.46 10.34
CA TYR A 15 6.49 -8.92 9.01
C TYR A 15 7.91 -8.37 8.94
N ARG A 16 8.54 -8.55 7.77
CA ARG A 16 9.91 -8.12 7.49
C ARG A 16 9.92 -7.33 6.19
N PRO A 17 9.88 -6.00 6.25
CA PRO A 17 9.94 -5.21 5.03
C PRO A 17 11.25 -5.46 4.30
N SER A 18 11.18 -5.58 2.97
CA SER A 18 12.35 -5.66 2.11
C SER A 18 13.18 -4.36 2.21
N ARG A 19 14.47 -4.45 1.88
CA ARG A 19 15.33 -3.24 1.79
C ARG A 19 14.75 -2.19 0.83
N PHE A 20 14.07 -2.63 -0.22
CA PHE A 20 13.42 -1.74 -1.17
C PHE A 20 12.26 -0.96 -0.54
N GLU A 21 11.39 -1.63 0.22
CA GLU A 21 10.29 -0.98 0.93
C GLU A 21 10.81 0.00 1.98
N VAL A 22 11.86 -0.37 2.72
CA VAL A 22 12.48 0.51 3.72
C VAL A 22 13.11 1.74 3.07
N ALA A 23 13.87 1.57 1.98
CA ALA A 23 14.44 2.69 1.24
C ALA A 23 13.35 3.62 0.68
N SER A 24 12.28 3.05 0.12
CA SER A 24 11.13 3.81 -0.37
C SER A 24 10.40 4.56 0.75
N ALA A 25 10.27 3.94 1.93
CA ALA A 25 9.72 4.59 3.11
C ALA A 25 10.60 5.75 3.58
N PHE A 26 11.93 5.60 3.58
CA PHE A 26 12.84 6.69 3.93
C PHE A 26 12.80 7.85 2.94
N ILE A 27 12.69 7.61 1.63
CA ILE A 27 12.53 8.67 0.63
C ILE A 27 11.27 9.49 0.92
N GLN A 28 10.16 8.82 1.24
CA GLN A 28 8.90 9.49 1.58
C GLN A 28 8.94 10.17 2.95
N ALA A 29 9.61 9.58 3.94
CA ALA A 29 9.65 10.10 5.30
C ALA A 29 10.63 11.26 5.46
N LEU A 30 11.83 11.18 4.89
CA LEU A 30 12.93 12.09 5.18
C LEU A 30 13.08 13.11 4.05
N ALA A 31 12.82 14.39 4.35
CA ALA A 31 12.84 15.42 3.33
C ALA A 31 14.24 15.59 2.72
N GLY A 32 14.30 15.70 1.39
CA GLY A 32 15.55 15.90 0.66
C GLY A 32 16.44 14.65 0.55
N LEU A 33 15.91 13.46 0.84
CA LEU A 33 16.58 12.19 0.63
C LEU A 33 16.26 11.59 -0.75
N ASP A 34 17.25 11.47 -1.64
CA ASP A 34 17.08 10.79 -2.93
C ASP A 34 17.28 9.27 -2.84
N LEU A 35 16.94 8.56 -3.92
CA LEU A 35 17.00 7.10 -4.00
C LEU A 35 18.39 6.52 -3.74
N VAL A 36 19.45 7.16 -4.21
CA VAL A 36 20.83 6.65 -4.05
C VAL A 36 21.25 6.73 -2.59
N ARG A 37 21.02 7.90 -1.97
CA ARG A 37 21.30 8.10 -0.55
C ARG A 37 20.38 7.26 0.35
N ALA A 38 19.11 7.09 -0.01
CA ALA A 38 18.17 6.24 0.73
C ALA A 38 18.63 4.78 0.72
N ARG A 39 18.99 4.24 -0.44
CA ARG A 39 19.51 2.87 -0.54
C ARG A 39 20.78 2.69 0.26
N LEU A 40 21.72 3.64 0.16
CA LEU A 40 22.96 3.61 0.94
C LEU A 40 22.70 3.63 2.45
N LEU A 41 21.79 4.49 2.91
CA LEU A 41 21.36 4.55 4.31
C LEU A 41 20.75 3.21 4.74
N THR A 42 19.73 2.73 4.02
CA THR A 42 19.03 1.47 4.32
C THR A 42 19.96 0.26 4.34
N ASP A 43 20.91 0.17 3.40
CA ASP A 43 21.86 -0.95 3.32
C ASP A 43 22.74 -1.06 4.57
N ILE A 44 22.99 0.06 5.23
CA ILE A 44 23.83 0.13 6.43
C ILE A 44 22.99 -0.02 7.69
N VAL A 45 21.90 0.75 7.82
CA VAL A 45 21.17 0.88 9.08
C VAL A 45 20.06 -0.15 9.27
N TYR A 46 19.46 -0.68 8.19
CA TYR A 46 18.42 -1.67 8.31
C TYR A 46 19.01 -3.08 8.39
N ARG A 47 18.72 -3.75 9.52
CA ARG A 47 19.19 -5.11 9.83
C ARG A 47 18.01 -5.98 10.24
N GLN A 48 18.21 -7.29 10.13
CA GLN A 48 17.30 -8.29 10.67
C GLN A 48 18.09 -9.07 11.72
N LYS A 49 17.85 -8.76 13.01
CA LYS A 49 18.51 -9.44 14.14
C LYS A 49 17.50 -10.40 14.76
N ASP A 50 17.87 -11.67 14.90
CA ASP A 50 16.99 -12.72 15.44
C ASP A 50 15.64 -12.81 14.71
N GLY A 51 15.64 -12.50 13.41
CA GLY A 51 14.44 -12.48 12.58
C GLY A 51 13.51 -11.28 12.79
N GLN A 52 13.93 -10.26 13.55
CA GLN A 52 13.17 -9.04 13.77
C GLN A 52 13.79 -7.84 13.03
N PRO A 53 12.98 -6.96 12.42
CA PRO A 53 13.47 -5.74 11.77
C PRO A 53 14.02 -4.75 12.81
N THR A 54 15.23 -4.26 12.59
CA THR A 54 15.88 -3.25 13.45
C THR A 54 16.55 -2.15 12.64
N LEU A 55 16.64 -0.97 13.25
CA LEU A 55 17.29 0.21 12.70
C LEU A 55 18.49 0.57 13.59
N MET A 56 19.69 0.59 13.02
CA MET A 56 20.92 0.93 13.72
C MET A 56 21.10 2.46 13.81
N PRO A 57 21.76 2.99 14.86
CA PRO A 57 22.04 4.42 14.98
C PRO A 57 22.86 4.98 13.82
N PHE A 58 22.61 6.24 13.43
CA PHE A 58 23.35 6.91 12.36
C PHE A 58 24.84 7.09 12.68
N GLU A 59 25.15 7.26 13.96
CA GLU A 59 26.53 7.44 14.45
C GLU A 59 27.41 6.21 14.21
N GLN A 60 26.83 5.03 14.01
CA GLN A 60 27.57 3.80 13.71
C GLN A 60 27.96 3.68 12.22
N ILE A 61 27.48 4.59 11.38
CA ILE A 61 27.90 4.68 9.98
C ILE A 61 29.30 5.29 9.90
N ASN A 62 30.17 4.77 9.03
CA ASN A 62 31.48 5.36 8.77
C ASN A 62 31.35 6.85 8.32
N SER A 63 32.24 7.71 8.82
CA SER A 63 32.23 9.16 8.56
C SER A 63 32.14 9.54 7.08
N ASP A 64 32.87 8.85 6.20
CA ASP A 64 32.87 9.15 4.76
C ASP A 64 31.49 8.89 4.15
N VAL A 65 30.77 7.89 4.66
CA VAL A 65 29.42 7.56 4.22
C VAL A 65 28.39 8.51 4.85
N GLN A 66 28.59 8.94 6.10
CA GLN A 66 27.74 9.95 6.73
C GLN A 66 27.75 11.26 5.92
N VAL A 67 28.91 11.71 5.44
CA VAL A 67 29.02 12.90 4.58
C VAL A 67 28.23 12.71 3.29
N ARG A 68 28.31 11.52 2.67
CA ARG A 68 27.56 11.19 1.44
C ARG A 68 26.05 11.19 1.66
N ILE A 69 25.55 10.73 2.82
CA ILE A 69 24.12 10.76 3.17
C ILE A 69 23.69 12.17 3.59
N THR A 70 24.62 12.95 4.13
CA THR A 70 24.50 14.26 4.81
C THR A 70 24.03 14.16 6.25
N TYR A 71 24.66 14.96 7.13
CA TYR A 71 24.32 15.02 8.55
C TYR A 71 22.88 15.49 8.81
N ARG A 72 22.34 16.36 7.95
CA ARG A 72 20.95 16.84 8.07
C ARG A 72 19.94 15.69 7.91
N VAL A 73 20.13 14.83 6.90
CA VAL A 73 19.31 13.61 6.76
C VAL A 73 19.53 12.68 7.94
N GLY A 74 20.78 12.54 8.39
CA GLY A 74 21.15 11.73 9.55
C GLY A 74 20.38 12.13 10.81
N GLU A 75 20.23 13.43 11.06
CA GLU A 75 19.46 13.96 12.21
C GLU A 75 17.98 13.56 12.14
N TYR A 76 17.33 13.73 10.99
CA TYR A 76 15.93 13.34 10.80
C TYR A 76 15.73 11.82 10.89
N TYR A 77 16.67 11.05 10.36
CA TYR A 77 16.69 9.60 10.51
C TYR A 77 16.83 9.20 11.99
N GLU A 78 17.74 9.82 12.73
CA GLU A 78 18.00 9.47 14.13
C GLU A 78 16.79 9.82 15.00
N ARG A 79 16.14 10.95 14.76
CA ARG A 79 14.85 11.30 15.41
C ARG A 79 13.76 10.27 15.11
N LEU A 80 13.66 9.80 13.86
CA LEU A 80 12.70 8.76 13.48
C LEU A 80 13.01 7.43 14.17
N ARG A 81 14.29 7.03 14.19
CA ARG A 81 14.75 5.80 14.85
C ARG A 81 14.43 5.83 16.34
N SER A 82 14.76 6.93 17.01
CA SER A 82 14.50 7.12 18.44
C SER A 82 13.00 7.11 18.73
N TRP A 83 12.18 7.79 17.94
CA TRP A 83 10.72 7.75 18.09
C TRP A 83 10.15 6.32 17.99
N ILE A 84 10.65 5.51 17.05
CA ILE A 84 10.25 4.09 16.92
C ILE A 84 10.68 3.28 18.14
N GLU A 85 11.90 3.51 18.65
CA GLU A 85 12.42 2.78 19.80
C GLU A 85 11.70 3.16 21.10
N ASP A 86 11.37 4.44 21.28
CA ASP A 86 10.56 4.92 22.39
C ASP A 86 9.15 4.31 22.37
N HIS A 87 8.54 4.22 21.19
CA HIS A 87 7.23 3.56 21.02
C HIS A 87 7.26 2.09 21.46
N ARG A 88 8.32 1.36 21.12
CA ARG A 88 8.49 -0.06 21.52
C ARG A 88 8.61 -0.27 23.03
N GLN A 89 9.00 0.77 23.77
CA GLN A 89 9.12 0.72 25.23
C GLN A 89 7.83 1.14 25.95
N THR A 90 6.90 1.79 25.25
CA THR A 90 5.59 2.20 25.79
C THR A 90 4.53 1.11 25.68
N THR A 91 3.44 1.27 26.45
CA THR A 91 2.28 0.38 26.38
C THR A 91 1.75 0.29 24.94
N PRO A 92 1.42 -0.92 24.44
CA PRO A 92 0.86 -1.08 23.10
C PRO A 92 -0.36 -0.19 22.90
N THR A 93 -0.29 0.68 21.91
CA THR A 93 -1.44 1.47 21.45
C THR A 93 -2.09 0.78 20.26
N GLU A 94 -3.36 1.10 20.05
CA GLU A 94 -4.13 0.72 18.88
C GLU A 94 -3.46 1.17 17.58
N PHE A 95 -3.60 0.40 16.50
CA PHE A 95 -2.81 0.61 15.29
C PHE A 95 -3.13 1.94 14.60
N ASP A 96 -4.39 2.35 14.54
CA ASP A 96 -4.80 3.66 14.02
C ASP A 96 -4.25 4.81 14.87
N HIS A 97 -4.19 4.64 16.20
CA HIS A 97 -3.60 5.63 17.10
C HIS A 97 -2.08 5.75 16.89
N PHE A 98 -1.38 4.62 16.69
CA PHE A 98 0.04 4.62 16.34
C PHE A 98 0.29 5.41 15.05
N LEU A 99 -0.50 5.17 14.00
CA LEU A 99 -0.38 5.87 12.72
C LEU A 99 -0.64 7.37 12.87
N GLY A 100 -1.66 7.75 13.66
CA GLY A 100 -1.96 9.14 13.97
C GLY A 100 -0.81 9.85 14.69
N ARG A 101 -0.19 9.20 15.69
CA ARG A 101 0.97 9.74 16.40
C ARG A 101 2.20 9.84 15.51
N LEU A 102 2.54 8.78 14.75
CA LEU A 102 3.66 8.79 13.80
C LEU A 102 3.54 9.95 12.80
N PHE A 103 2.34 10.18 12.28
CA PHE A 103 2.09 11.30 11.38
C PHE A 103 2.18 12.66 12.09
N GLY A 104 1.44 12.84 13.18
CA GLY A 104 1.32 14.13 13.87
C GLY A 104 2.60 14.57 14.60
N GLU A 105 3.30 13.66 15.26
CA GLU A 105 4.49 13.95 16.06
C GLU A 105 5.77 14.01 15.21
N LEU A 106 5.79 13.33 14.06
CA LEU A 106 7.01 13.16 13.28
C LEU A 106 6.84 13.53 11.80
N LEU A 107 6.07 12.76 11.02
CA LEU A 107 6.12 12.87 9.56
C LEU A 107 5.56 14.20 9.01
N SER A 108 4.66 14.84 9.74
CA SER A 108 4.10 16.16 9.40
C SER A 108 4.96 17.34 9.88
N GLN A 109 6.10 17.08 10.55
CA GLN A 109 6.96 18.12 11.11
C GLN A 109 8.04 18.60 10.11
N PRO A 110 8.56 19.84 10.24
CA PRO A 110 9.64 20.33 9.38
C PRO A 110 10.84 19.38 9.35
N GLY A 111 11.32 19.07 8.15
CA GLY A 111 12.39 18.10 7.91
C GLY A 111 11.91 16.71 7.47
N TYR A 112 10.61 16.45 7.55
CA TYR A 112 9.99 15.24 7.04
C TYR A 112 9.21 15.49 5.74
N GLY A 113 9.09 14.46 4.92
CA GLY A 113 8.55 14.56 3.56
C GLY A 113 7.05 14.85 3.50
N LEU A 114 6.30 14.63 4.58
CA LEU A 114 4.84 14.87 4.61
C LEU A 114 4.48 16.27 5.15
N HIS A 115 5.45 17.08 5.59
CA HIS A 115 5.19 18.39 6.21
C HIS A 115 4.48 19.39 5.29
N ASN A 116 4.90 19.44 4.02
CA ASN A 116 4.36 20.36 3.00
C ASN A 116 3.61 19.62 1.88
N ASP A 117 3.31 18.34 2.08
CA ASP A 117 2.62 17.51 1.10
C ASP A 117 1.19 17.24 1.59
N PHE A 118 0.28 18.13 1.22
CA PHE A 118 -1.14 18.03 1.58
C PHE A 118 -1.79 16.75 1.05
N GLN A 119 -1.35 16.28 -0.13
CA GLN A 119 -1.86 15.05 -0.72
C GLN A 119 -1.42 13.85 0.12
N ALA A 120 -0.15 13.77 0.50
CA ALA A 120 0.33 12.72 1.39
C ALA A 120 -0.32 12.80 2.78
N GLY A 121 -0.63 13.99 3.28
CA GLY A 121 -1.45 14.20 4.47
C GLY A 121 -2.85 13.59 4.33
N GLN A 122 -3.54 13.85 3.23
CA GLN A 122 -4.87 13.29 2.96
C GLN A 122 -4.83 11.76 2.81
N ILE A 123 -3.85 11.22 2.09
CA ILE A 123 -3.65 9.76 1.95
C ILE A 123 -3.42 9.13 3.34
N THR A 124 -2.64 9.80 4.20
CA THR A 124 -2.38 9.34 5.56
C THR A 124 -3.65 9.36 6.42
N ALA A 125 -4.45 10.41 6.33
CA ALA A 125 -5.73 10.49 7.04
C ALA A 125 -6.70 9.37 6.59
N ASN A 126 -6.77 9.10 5.28
CA ASN A 126 -7.59 8.02 4.73
C ASN A 126 -7.12 6.64 5.22
N LEU A 127 -5.80 6.43 5.32
CA LEU A 127 -5.24 5.19 5.86
C LEU A 127 -5.61 5.02 7.34
N ILE A 128 -5.47 6.07 8.16
CA ILE A 128 -5.85 6.05 9.58
C ILE A 128 -7.34 5.73 9.73
N GLU A 129 -8.20 6.40 8.95
CA GLU A 129 -9.65 6.16 8.95
C GLU A 129 -9.97 4.71 8.53
N SER A 130 -9.26 4.17 7.53
CA SER A 130 -9.41 2.77 7.10
C SER A 130 -9.07 1.79 8.23
N VAL A 131 -7.95 1.99 8.93
CA VAL A 131 -7.54 1.14 10.06
C VAL A 131 -8.52 1.27 11.23
N GLN A 132 -9.02 2.48 11.51
CA GLN A 132 -10.00 2.71 12.58
C GLN A 132 -11.31 1.96 12.30
N LYS A 133 -11.85 2.07 11.08
CA LYS A 133 -13.07 1.34 10.71
C LYS A 133 -12.85 -0.17 10.72
N PHE A 134 -11.67 -0.62 10.28
CA PHE A 134 -11.31 -2.02 10.36
C PHE A 134 -11.36 -2.52 11.80
N ARG A 135 -10.72 -1.80 12.73
CA ARG A 135 -10.79 -2.07 14.17
C ARG A 135 -12.23 -2.23 14.64
N TRP A 136 -13.10 -1.25 14.40
CA TRP A 136 -14.49 -1.30 14.87
C TRP A 136 -15.26 -2.54 14.41
N VAL A 137 -14.95 -3.08 13.24
CA VAL A 137 -15.62 -4.27 12.71
C VAL A 137 -15.00 -5.56 13.26
N THR A 138 -13.69 -5.58 13.52
CA THR A 138 -12.96 -6.81 13.85
C THR A 138 -12.54 -6.95 15.31
N ASP A 139 -12.69 -5.90 16.13
CA ASP A 139 -12.17 -5.78 17.50
C ASP A 139 -12.51 -7.01 18.36
N HIS A 140 -13.79 -7.35 18.43
CA HIS A 140 -14.26 -8.51 19.18
C HIS A 140 -13.65 -9.83 18.69
N SER A 141 -13.67 -10.07 17.38
CA SER A 141 -13.18 -11.33 16.79
C SER A 141 -11.66 -11.52 16.90
N LEU A 142 -10.88 -10.44 16.77
CA LEU A 142 -9.43 -10.49 16.86
C LEU A 142 -8.96 -10.54 18.31
N GLY A 143 -9.67 -9.84 19.21
CA GLY A 143 -9.43 -9.90 20.64
C GLY A 143 -9.57 -11.32 21.20
N GLU A 144 -10.61 -12.06 20.82
CA GLU A 144 -10.80 -13.45 21.22
C GLU A 144 -9.71 -14.39 20.66
N ALA A 145 -9.24 -14.13 19.44
CA ALA A 145 -8.20 -14.92 18.79
C ALA A 145 -6.77 -14.55 19.23
N GLY A 146 -6.59 -13.46 19.98
CA GLY A 146 -5.27 -12.94 20.37
C GLY A 146 -4.42 -12.46 19.19
N ILE A 147 -5.04 -12.07 18.07
CA ILE A 147 -4.35 -11.62 16.86
C ILE A 147 -4.19 -10.09 16.93
N PRO A 148 -2.97 -9.54 16.82
CA PRO A 148 -2.79 -8.09 16.77
C PRO A 148 -3.49 -7.48 15.56
N LEU A 149 -4.29 -6.42 15.77
CA LEU A 149 -5.05 -5.74 14.72
C LEU A 149 -4.19 -5.36 13.51
N GLY A 150 -3.03 -4.73 13.74
CA GLY A 150 -2.12 -4.30 12.67
C GLY A 150 -1.55 -5.46 11.87
N LYS A 151 -1.35 -6.62 12.49
CA LYS A 151 -0.90 -7.83 11.80
C LYS A 151 -1.94 -8.32 10.80
N GLU A 152 -3.20 -8.36 11.23
CA GLU A 152 -4.32 -8.78 10.40
C GLU A 152 -4.60 -7.76 9.27
N TYR A 153 -4.60 -6.46 9.60
CA TYR A 153 -4.79 -5.42 8.61
C TYR A 153 -3.74 -5.50 7.50
N LEU A 154 -2.46 -5.66 7.85
CA LEU A 154 -1.38 -5.83 6.88
C LEU A 154 -1.57 -7.08 6.01
N ARG A 155 -2.03 -8.19 6.59
CA ARG A 155 -2.34 -9.42 5.84
C ARG A 155 -3.39 -9.12 4.77
N MET A 156 -4.50 -8.51 5.16
CA MET A 156 -5.61 -8.21 4.25
C MET A 156 -5.25 -7.17 3.18
N VAL A 157 -4.37 -6.22 3.49
CA VAL A 157 -3.81 -5.30 2.48
C VAL A 157 -2.94 -6.05 1.48
N GLN A 158 -2.07 -6.96 1.94
CA GLN A 158 -1.22 -7.78 1.06
C GLN A 158 -2.02 -8.75 0.19
N GLU A 159 -3.11 -9.32 0.72
CA GLU A 159 -4.04 -10.17 -0.01
C GLU A 159 -4.98 -9.39 -0.95
N GLY A 160 -4.88 -8.05 -0.97
CA GLY A 160 -5.68 -7.18 -1.85
C GLY A 160 -7.13 -7.01 -1.41
N VAL A 161 -7.52 -7.52 -0.23
CA VAL A 161 -8.89 -7.46 0.29
C VAL A 161 -9.28 -6.03 0.68
N ILE A 162 -8.34 -5.25 1.21
CA ILE A 162 -8.57 -3.86 1.66
C ILE A 162 -8.38 -2.82 0.53
N ALA A 163 -7.99 -3.23 -0.68
CA ALA A 163 -7.59 -2.31 -1.76
C ALA A 163 -8.76 -1.55 -2.44
N ALA A 164 -10.02 -1.93 -2.25
CA ALA A 164 -11.12 -1.49 -3.11
C ALA A 164 -12.06 -0.40 -2.54
N GLN A 165 -11.92 0.02 -1.27
CA GLN A 165 -12.96 0.85 -0.63
C GLN A 165 -12.58 2.30 -0.30
N TYR A 166 -11.35 2.75 -0.59
CA TYR A 166 -10.88 4.09 -0.19
C TYR A 166 -10.29 4.96 -1.31
N ILE A 167 -10.64 4.69 -2.57
CA ILE A 167 -10.54 5.73 -3.60
C ILE A 167 -11.83 6.55 -3.47
N ARG A 168 -11.79 7.68 -2.75
CA ARG A 168 -12.86 8.68 -2.87
C ARG A 168 -12.93 9.04 -4.35
N ALA A 169 -14.06 8.76 -4.99
CA ALA A 169 -14.23 8.77 -6.43
C ALA A 169 -14.19 10.18 -7.09
N TRP A 170 -13.67 11.20 -6.40
CA TRP A 170 -13.85 12.62 -6.75
C TRP A 170 -12.62 13.47 -6.43
N GLU A 171 -11.43 13.03 -6.82
CA GLU A 171 -10.27 13.92 -6.89
C GLU A 171 -9.84 14.10 -8.35
N ASP A 172 -9.55 15.34 -8.73
CA ASP A 172 -8.96 15.64 -10.02
C ASP A 172 -7.51 15.14 -10.05
N ASP A 173 -7.19 14.36 -11.08
CA ASP A 173 -5.84 13.82 -11.26
C ASP A 173 -4.85 15.00 -11.38
N PRO A 174 -3.66 14.93 -10.74
CA PRO A 174 -2.65 15.98 -10.83
C PRO A 174 -2.29 16.29 -12.29
N ALA A 175 -2.12 17.57 -12.62
CA ALA A 175 -1.96 18.07 -13.99
C ALA A 175 -0.79 17.44 -14.78
N ASP A 176 0.21 16.86 -14.09
CA ASP A 176 1.39 16.22 -14.69
C ASP A 176 1.61 14.82 -14.11
N SER A 177 0.64 13.92 -14.29
CA SER A 177 0.74 12.55 -13.76
C SER A 177 0.43 11.48 -14.81
N VAL A 178 1.06 10.31 -14.64
CA VAL A 178 0.72 9.10 -15.40
C VAL A 178 -0.20 8.24 -14.55
N LEU A 179 -1.41 8.00 -15.03
CA LEU A 179 -2.35 7.10 -14.38
C LEU A 179 -1.97 5.65 -14.65
N ILE A 180 -1.63 4.91 -13.59
CA ILE A 180 -1.46 3.45 -13.63
C ILE A 180 -2.62 2.82 -12.87
N THR A 181 -3.46 2.07 -13.57
CA THR A 181 -4.65 1.45 -12.98
C THR A 181 -5.06 0.21 -13.79
N PRO A 182 -5.75 -0.78 -13.17
CA PRO A 182 -6.36 -1.86 -13.93
C PRO A 182 -7.30 -1.32 -15.01
N ALA A 183 -7.33 -1.97 -16.17
CA ALA A 183 -8.11 -1.52 -17.32
C ALA A 183 -9.59 -1.28 -16.97
N TYR A 184 -10.20 -2.17 -16.19
CA TYR A 184 -11.60 -2.04 -15.78
C TYR A 184 -11.84 -0.81 -14.89
N THR A 185 -10.92 -0.54 -13.95
CA THR A 185 -10.98 0.64 -13.08
C THR A 185 -10.88 1.93 -13.90
N TYR A 186 -10.04 1.97 -14.92
CA TYR A 186 -9.98 3.10 -15.85
C TYR A 186 -11.31 3.30 -16.60
N LEU A 187 -11.93 2.22 -17.12
CA LEU A 187 -13.21 2.33 -17.82
C LEU A 187 -14.32 2.93 -16.94
N MET A 188 -14.32 2.58 -15.65
CA MET A 188 -15.29 3.12 -14.68
C MET A 188 -15.12 4.63 -14.45
N ARG A 189 -13.91 5.19 -14.63
CA ARG A 189 -13.66 6.64 -14.54
C ARG A 189 -14.28 7.42 -15.70
N ASN A 190 -14.55 6.76 -16.83
CA ASN A 190 -15.20 7.33 -18.00
C ASN A 190 -14.57 8.64 -18.51
N ARG A 191 -13.25 8.76 -18.47
CA ARG A 191 -12.50 9.93 -18.96
C ARG A 191 -11.68 9.56 -20.22
N PRO A 192 -11.76 10.32 -21.32
CA PRO A 192 -10.92 10.07 -22.49
C PRO A 192 -9.46 10.52 -22.25
N VAL A 193 -8.52 9.88 -22.92
CA VAL A 193 -7.08 10.23 -22.92
C VAL A 193 -6.52 10.24 -24.33
N ASP A 194 -5.42 10.94 -24.54
CA ASP A 194 -4.76 11.00 -25.86
C ASP A 194 -3.81 9.81 -26.08
N TYR A 195 -3.31 9.18 -25.00
CA TYR A 195 -2.38 8.06 -25.08
C TYR A 195 -2.72 6.99 -24.05
N GLN A 196 -2.65 5.72 -24.46
CA GLN A 196 -2.78 4.56 -23.58
C GLN A 196 -1.60 3.61 -23.78
N PHE A 197 -1.05 3.11 -22.67
CA PHE A 197 -0.02 2.06 -22.67
C PHE A 197 -0.59 0.83 -21.98
N TRP A 198 -0.77 -0.25 -22.74
CA TRP A 198 -1.32 -1.50 -22.20
C TRP A 198 -0.18 -2.43 -21.80
N MET A 199 -0.14 -2.79 -20.53
CA MET A 199 0.88 -3.66 -19.96
C MET A 199 0.35 -5.08 -19.81
N ASP A 200 1.22 -6.07 -20.06
CA ASP A 200 0.94 -7.48 -19.80
C ASP A 200 -0.35 -8.00 -20.48
N ILE A 201 -0.58 -7.61 -21.74
CA ILE A 201 -1.79 -7.97 -22.51
C ILE A 201 -2.00 -9.48 -22.71
N GLY A 202 -0.96 -10.29 -22.50
CA GLY A 202 -1.03 -11.74 -22.54
C GLY A 202 -1.49 -12.38 -21.23
N SER A 203 -1.63 -11.59 -20.17
CA SER A 203 -2.04 -12.10 -18.86
C SER A 203 -3.51 -12.46 -18.83
N ARG A 204 -3.78 -13.55 -18.11
CA ARG A 204 -5.11 -14.02 -17.75
C ARG A 204 -5.98 -12.93 -17.11
N GLY A 205 -5.38 -11.97 -16.38
CA GLY A 205 -6.10 -10.87 -15.75
C GLY A 205 -6.86 -9.94 -16.71
N TRP A 206 -6.61 -10.01 -18.02
CA TRP A 206 -7.35 -9.24 -19.02
C TRP A 206 -8.71 -9.84 -19.39
N PHE A 207 -8.90 -11.14 -19.20
CA PHE A 207 -10.11 -11.84 -19.66
C PHE A 207 -10.70 -12.81 -18.63
N GLU A 208 -9.94 -13.21 -17.61
CA GLU A 208 -10.45 -14.09 -16.56
C GLU A 208 -11.40 -13.34 -15.62
N ARG A 209 -12.50 -14.01 -15.30
CA ARG A 209 -13.44 -13.61 -14.27
C ARG A 209 -12.77 -13.66 -12.90
N VAL A 210 -13.13 -12.71 -12.01
CA VAL A 210 -12.83 -12.84 -10.58
C VAL A 210 -13.56 -14.08 -10.04
N TYR A 211 -12.80 -15.10 -9.66
CA TYR A 211 -13.35 -16.36 -9.17
C TYR A 211 -13.93 -16.17 -7.76
N GLN A 212 -15.24 -15.90 -7.68
CA GLN A 212 -15.97 -15.85 -6.43
C GLN A 212 -16.83 -17.12 -6.28
N PRO A 213 -16.54 -18.01 -5.32
CA PRO A 213 -17.20 -19.30 -5.23
C PRO A 213 -18.69 -19.23 -4.84
N LEU A 214 -19.13 -18.13 -4.20
CA LEU A 214 -20.50 -17.98 -3.69
C LEU A 214 -21.42 -17.11 -4.57
N THR A 215 -20.89 -16.52 -5.65
CA THR A 215 -21.58 -15.49 -6.45
C THR A 215 -21.28 -15.66 -7.94
N HIS A 216 -21.67 -16.80 -8.52
CA HIS A 216 -21.44 -17.05 -9.94
C HIS A 216 -22.43 -16.28 -10.83
N PRO A 217 -21.98 -15.25 -11.60
CA PRO A 217 -22.90 -14.29 -12.23
C PRO A 217 -23.73 -14.89 -13.37
N TYR A 218 -23.22 -15.91 -14.04
CA TYR A 218 -23.92 -16.58 -15.14
C TYR A 218 -24.90 -17.66 -14.67
N VAL A 219 -24.45 -18.62 -13.87
CA VAL A 219 -25.29 -19.71 -13.35
C VAL A 219 -26.42 -19.21 -12.44
N LEU A 220 -26.17 -18.15 -11.65
CA LEU A 220 -27.19 -17.55 -10.80
C LEU A 220 -28.12 -16.58 -11.56
N ASN A 221 -27.89 -16.38 -12.87
CA ASN A 221 -28.80 -15.58 -13.70
C ASN A 221 -30.13 -16.32 -13.89
N ARG A 222 -31.25 -15.60 -13.79
CA ARG A 222 -32.60 -16.15 -13.97
C ARG A 222 -32.85 -16.75 -15.36
N HIS A 223 -32.04 -16.36 -16.34
CA HIS A 223 -32.11 -16.87 -17.71
C HIS A 223 -31.20 -18.08 -17.96
N TRP A 224 -30.42 -18.51 -16.96
CA TRP A 224 -29.61 -19.72 -17.09
C TRP A 224 -30.53 -20.95 -17.21
N PRO A 225 -30.36 -21.82 -18.23
CA PRO A 225 -31.24 -22.96 -18.41
C PRO A 225 -31.15 -23.92 -17.22
N ARG A 226 -32.32 -24.38 -16.75
CA ARG A 226 -32.40 -25.26 -15.59
C ARG A 226 -31.81 -26.63 -15.94
N GLY A 227 -30.82 -27.07 -15.16
CA GLY A 227 -30.17 -28.37 -15.34
C GLY A 227 -28.88 -28.31 -16.15
N GLU A 228 -28.54 -27.17 -16.74
CA GLU A 228 -27.25 -26.97 -17.42
C GLU A 228 -26.12 -26.70 -16.41
N VAL A 229 -24.98 -27.33 -16.65
CA VAL A 229 -23.76 -27.15 -15.87
C VAL A 229 -22.87 -26.15 -16.57
N TRP A 230 -22.26 -25.24 -15.81
CA TRP A 230 -21.25 -24.33 -16.34
C TRP A 230 -20.00 -25.09 -16.73
N THR A 231 -19.59 -25.00 -17.99
CA THR A 231 -18.44 -25.73 -18.53
C THR A 231 -17.21 -24.83 -18.75
N ASP A 232 -16.05 -25.44 -18.98
CA ASP A 232 -14.84 -24.72 -19.39
C ASP A 232 -15.02 -23.96 -20.71
N GLU A 233 -15.89 -24.45 -21.60
CA GLU A 233 -16.23 -23.76 -22.84
C GLU A 233 -17.02 -22.47 -22.57
N ASP A 234 -17.96 -22.51 -21.60
CA ASP A 234 -18.70 -21.33 -21.18
C ASP A 234 -17.79 -20.30 -20.50
N GLU A 235 -16.84 -20.75 -19.68
CA GLU A 235 -15.84 -19.87 -19.06
C GLU A 235 -14.97 -19.18 -20.12
N ASN A 236 -14.47 -19.92 -21.13
CA ASN A 236 -13.70 -19.34 -22.23
C ASN A 236 -14.52 -18.33 -23.03
N ARG A 237 -15.79 -18.65 -23.36
CA ARG A 237 -16.68 -17.76 -24.11
C ARG A 237 -16.99 -16.48 -23.35
N ALA A 238 -17.25 -16.59 -22.05
CA ALA A 238 -17.48 -15.45 -21.16
C ALA A 238 -16.22 -14.56 -21.06
N GLY A 239 -15.05 -15.18 -20.95
CA GLY A 239 -13.77 -14.46 -20.92
C GLY A 239 -13.51 -13.67 -22.20
N LEU A 240 -13.70 -14.29 -23.38
CA LEU A 240 -13.56 -13.62 -24.68
C LEU A 240 -14.54 -12.45 -24.84
N THR A 241 -15.79 -12.62 -24.41
CA THR A 241 -16.80 -11.54 -24.44
C THR A 241 -16.41 -10.39 -23.53
N SER A 242 -15.90 -10.69 -22.33
CA SER A 242 -15.44 -9.68 -21.37
C SER A 242 -14.24 -8.90 -21.90
N LEU A 243 -13.29 -9.61 -22.52
CA LEU A 243 -12.13 -9.01 -23.18
C LEU A 243 -12.55 -8.09 -24.33
N GLN A 244 -13.47 -8.53 -25.18
CA GLN A 244 -13.98 -7.70 -26.28
C GLN A 244 -14.60 -6.39 -25.77
N ASN A 245 -15.44 -6.46 -24.73
CA ASN A 245 -16.06 -5.28 -24.13
C ASN A 245 -15.03 -4.35 -23.49
N LEU A 246 -14.02 -4.91 -22.82
CA LEU A 246 -12.91 -4.17 -22.24
C LEU A 246 -12.13 -3.41 -23.32
N LEU A 247 -11.72 -4.10 -24.38
CA LEU A 247 -10.96 -3.52 -25.49
C LEU A 247 -11.74 -2.42 -26.21
N LEU A 248 -13.02 -2.66 -26.53
CA LEU A 248 -13.88 -1.63 -27.11
C LEU A 248 -14.02 -0.42 -26.17
N GLY A 249 -14.16 -0.67 -24.88
CA GLY A 249 -14.22 0.39 -23.87
C GLY A 249 -12.96 1.24 -23.81
N LEU A 250 -11.79 0.62 -23.94
CA LEU A 250 -10.49 1.30 -23.92
C LEU A 250 -10.28 2.10 -25.20
N ILE A 251 -10.49 1.48 -26.36
CA ILE A 251 -10.33 2.10 -27.68
C ILE A 251 -11.24 3.32 -27.82
N ASN A 252 -12.51 3.20 -27.44
CA ASN A 252 -13.46 4.32 -27.51
C ASN A 252 -13.14 5.50 -26.56
N ARG A 253 -12.18 5.32 -25.65
CA ARG A 253 -11.71 6.36 -24.71
C ARG A 253 -10.28 6.83 -25.02
N CYS A 254 -9.68 6.36 -26.12
CA CYS A 254 -8.47 6.95 -26.68
C CYS A 254 -8.87 7.87 -27.83
N ARG A 255 -8.39 9.12 -27.82
CA ARG A 255 -8.63 10.09 -28.90
C ARG A 255 -7.69 9.88 -30.08
#